data_AF-A0A6N9A776-F1
#
_entry.id   AF-A0A6N9A776-F1
#
_cell.length_a   1.000
_cell.length_b   1.000
_cell.length_c   1.000
_cell.angle_alpha   90.00
_cell.angle_beta   90.00
_cell.angle_gamma   90.00
#
_symmetry.space_group_name_H-M   'P 1'
#
loop_
_entity.id
_entity.type
_entity.pdbx_description
1 polymer ?
#
loop_
_entity_poly.entity_id
_entity_poly.type
_entity_poly.pdbx_seq_one_letter_code
_entity_poly.pdbx_strand_id
1 'polypeptide(L)'
;MITPYAPDLMSYCGGGWIGDYHFSNALRHRVATEVEAAASFGGKKRSVLVWGGRDADGKPFLEPALLADALPSSPPPGGDYRLVGRTAEGVEVFSFTFDMPYIPEVEDERSSFVFAIPVTWSGELATISLGDGRTTVRLDNGTDSPITILRDPVTGQVRAILRKDQAAAMDAVGEPGLVPVFSRGIPEDEVRRR
;
A
#
# COMPACT_ATOMS: atom_id res chain seq x y z
N MET A 1 -15.08 35.44 1.72
CA MET A 1 -15.54 34.51 2.77
C MET A 1 -16.53 33.57 2.13
N ILE A 2 -16.21 32.28 2.09
CA ILE A 2 -17.13 31.23 1.61
C ILE A 2 -17.89 30.72 2.83
N THR A 3 -19.21 30.59 2.73
CA THR A 3 -20.07 30.15 3.82
C THR A 3 -19.82 28.67 4.15
N PRO A 4 -19.86 28.26 5.43
CA PRO A 4 -19.61 26.87 5.86
C PRO A 4 -20.68 25.86 5.38
N TYR A 5 -21.70 26.33 4.66
CA TYR A 5 -22.73 25.51 4.01
C TYR A 5 -22.59 25.49 2.48
N ALA A 6 -21.50 26.06 1.94
CA ALA A 6 -21.18 25.88 0.54
C ALA A 6 -20.86 24.40 0.31
N PRO A 7 -21.60 23.68 -0.55
CA PRO A 7 -21.30 22.30 -0.85
C PRO A 7 -19.87 22.23 -1.40
N ASP A 8 -19.03 21.42 -0.76
CA ASP A 8 -17.77 20.99 -1.33
C ASP A 8 -18.06 20.13 -2.57
N LEU A 9 -17.09 20.02 -3.47
CA LEU A 9 -17.13 19.18 -4.66
C LEU A 9 -17.53 17.72 -4.33
N MET A 10 -17.36 17.31 -3.07
CA MET A 10 -17.68 15.99 -2.52
C MET A 10 -18.82 15.98 -1.48
N SER A 11 -19.57 17.07 -1.29
CA SER A 11 -20.65 17.11 -0.27
C SER A 11 -21.86 16.24 -0.66
N TYR A 12 -22.15 15.25 0.19
CA TYR A 12 -23.33 14.39 0.11
C TYR A 12 -24.62 15.15 0.48
N CYS A 13 -25.74 14.70 -0.11
CA CYS A 13 -27.10 15.24 -0.02
C CYS A 13 -27.44 16.42 -0.98
N GLY A 14 -26.84 16.45 -2.16
CA GLY A 14 -27.32 17.30 -3.27
C GLY A 14 -26.33 17.57 -4.41
N GLY A 15 -25.06 17.18 -4.29
CA GLY A 15 -24.07 17.30 -5.37
C GLY A 15 -24.26 16.20 -6.42
N GLY A 16 -24.52 16.59 -7.67
CA GLY A 16 -24.43 15.64 -8.79
C GLY A 16 -22.99 15.14 -8.93
N TRP A 17 -22.82 13.86 -9.26
CA TRP A 17 -21.52 13.29 -9.63
C TRP A 17 -20.81 14.25 -10.59
N ILE A 18 -19.56 14.62 -10.29
CA ILE A 18 -18.79 15.61 -11.06
C ILE A 18 -18.46 15.14 -12.49
N GLY A 19 -18.93 13.97 -12.87
CA GLY A 19 -18.66 13.32 -14.15
C GLY A 19 -17.29 12.67 -14.13
N ASP A 20 -17.19 11.50 -14.76
CA ASP A 20 -15.95 10.72 -14.85
C ASP A 20 -14.82 11.55 -15.47
N TYR A 21 -15.15 12.49 -16.34
CA TYR A 21 -14.22 13.43 -16.96
C TYR A 21 -13.48 14.30 -15.94
N HIS A 22 -14.21 14.97 -15.04
CA HIS A 22 -13.60 15.87 -14.06
C HIS A 22 -12.87 15.09 -12.98
N PHE A 23 -13.42 13.96 -12.54
CA PHE A 23 -12.72 13.05 -11.62
C PHE A 23 -11.40 12.56 -12.23
N SER A 24 -11.42 12.10 -13.49
CA SER A 24 -10.22 11.64 -14.18
C SER A 24 -9.18 12.74 -14.33
N ASN A 25 -9.59 13.98 -14.62
CA ASN A 25 -8.66 15.10 -14.74
C ASN A 25 -8.07 15.52 -13.39
N ALA A 26 -8.87 15.54 -12.32
CA ALA A 26 -8.37 15.79 -10.97
C ALA A 26 -7.36 14.71 -10.55
N LEU A 27 -7.67 13.44 -10.82
CA LEU A 27 -6.77 12.32 -10.53
C LEU A 27 -5.47 12.42 -11.34
N ARG A 28 -5.55 12.71 -12.64
CA ARG A 28 -4.36 12.92 -13.50
C ARG A 28 -3.49 14.08 -13.01
N HIS A 29 -4.12 15.20 -12.63
CA HIS A 29 -3.40 16.36 -12.10
C HIS A 29 -2.65 15.99 -10.82
N ARG A 30 -3.32 15.30 -9.88
CA ARG A 30 -2.70 14.83 -8.64
C ARG A 30 -1.51 13.90 -8.90
N VAL A 31 -1.66 12.93 -9.82
CA VAL A 31 -0.56 12.04 -10.22
C VAL A 31 0.61 12.84 -10.79
N ALA A 32 0.36 13.82 -11.66
CA ALA A 32 1.42 14.65 -12.25
C ALA A 32 2.16 15.47 -11.17
N THR A 33 1.43 16.10 -10.26
CA THR A 33 1.99 16.92 -9.18
C THR A 33 2.79 16.08 -8.17
N GLU A 34 2.31 14.89 -7.80
CA GLU A 34 3.04 13.97 -6.93
C GLU A 34 4.32 13.44 -7.61
N VAL A 35 4.31 13.23 -8.93
CA VAL A 35 5.48 12.85 -9.73
C VAL A 35 6.51 13.99 -9.83
N GLU A 36 6.08 15.25 -9.94
CA GLU A 36 6.98 16.40 -9.90
C GLU A 36 7.62 16.57 -8.52
N ALA A 37 6.85 16.41 -7.44
CA ALA A 37 7.40 16.36 -6.08
C ALA A 37 8.40 15.21 -5.91
N ALA A 38 8.13 14.05 -6.51
CA ALA A 38 9.03 12.89 -6.50
C ALA A 38 10.41 13.16 -7.12
N ALA A 39 10.46 14.00 -8.16
CA ALA A 39 11.72 14.35 -8.83
C ALA A 39 12.69 15.11 -7.91
N SER A 40 12.17 15.76 -6.85
CA SER A 40 12.98 16.52 -5.87
C SER A 40 13.51 15.67 -4.71
N PHE A 41 12.97 14.46 -4.45
CA PHE A 41 13.29 13.60 -3.30
C PHE A 41 14.31 12.48 -3.59
N GLY A 42 15.16 12.63 -4.60
CA GLY A 42 16.20 11.63 -4.94
C GLY A 42 15.66 10.42 -5.72
N GLY A 43 14.48 10.57 -6.32
CA GLY A 43 13.89 9.62 -7.27
C GLY A 43 13.26 8.39 -6.63
N LYS A 44 12.52 7.63 -7.45
CA LYS A 44 11.94 6.34 -7.06
C LYS A 44 13.06 5.33 -6.79
N LYS A 45 12.92 4.55 -5.72
CA LYS A 45 13.83 3.44 -5.37
C LYS A 45 13.05 2.14 -5.29
N ARG A 46 13.73 1.03 -5.60
CA ARG A 46 13.19 -0.31 -5.38
C ARG A 46 12.90 -0.49 -3.90
N SER A 47 11.61 -0.61 -3.58
CA SER A 47 11.10 -0.60 -2.21
C SER A 47 10.11 -1.72 -2.00
N VAL A 48 10.04 -2.22 -0.78
CA VAL A 48 8.94 -3.08 -0.32
C VAL A 48 7.84 -2.16 0.18
N LEU A 49 6.70 -2.17 -0.51
CA LEU A 49 5.47 -1.58 -0.01
C LEU A 49 4.90 -2.49 1.07
N VAL A 50 4.75 -1.94 2.27
CA VAL A 50 4.16 -2.61 3.43
C VAL A 50 2.97 -1.79 3.88
N TRP A 51 1.81 -2.45 4.02
CA TRP A 51 0.61 -1.80 4.52
C TRP A 51 -0.20 -2.75 5.38
N GLY A 52 -1.11 -2.18 6.14
CA GLY A 52 -1.87 -2.87 7.16
C GLY A 52 -2.52 -1.86 8.08
N GLY A 53 -2.83 -2.28 9.29
CA GLY A 53 -3.52 -1.41 10.20
C GLY A 53 -4.10 -2.12 11.40
N ARG A 54 -5.17 -1.54 11.93
CA ARG A 54 -5.97 -2.09 13.02
C ARG A 54 -7.41 -2.21 12.55
N ASP A 55 -8.03 -3.37 12.77
CA ASP A 55 -9.43 -3.60 12.43
C ASP A 55 -10.38 -3.01 13.49
N ALA A 56 -11.69 -3.22 13.30
CA ALA A 56 -12.71 -2.74 14.24
C ALA A 56 -12.63 -3.40 15.61
N ASP A 57 -12.08 -4.61 15.69
CA ASP A 57 -11.88 -5.35 16.95
C ASP A 57 -10.61 -4.89 17.69
N GLY A 58 -9.85 -3.96 17.12
CA GLY A 58 -8.59 -3.51 17.67
C GLY A 58 -7.41 -4.44 17.34
N LYS A 59 -7.56 -5.44 16.47
CA LYS A 59 -6.50 -6.40 16.14
C LYS A 59 -5.61 -5.84 15.03
N PRO A 60 -4.28 -5.95 15.14
CA PRO A 60 -3.39 -5.58 14.06
C PRO A 60 -3.54 -6.57 12.89
N PHE A 61 -3.53 -6.04 11.67
CA PHE A 61 -3.51 -6.83 10.46
C PHE A 61 -2.40 -6.33 9.52
N LEU A 62 -1.85 -7.26 8.74
CA LEU A 62 -0.94 -6.98 7.65
C LEU A 62 -1.55 -7.48 6.36
N GLU A 63 -1.35 -6.72 5.32
CA GLU A 63 -1.72 -7.08 3.96
C GLU A 63 -0.46 -7.53 3.19
N PRO A 64 -0.62 -8.31 2.11
CA PRO A 64 0.51 -8.80 1.34
C PRO A 64 1.42 -7.68 0.87
N ALA A 65 2.72 -7.80 1.16
CA ALA A 65 3.71 -6.84 0.74
C ALA A 65 4.02 -7.00 -0.76
N LEU A 66 4.53 -5.94 -1.37
CA LEU A 66 4.87 -5.90 -2.79
C LEU A 66 6.18 -5.18 -3.05
N LEU A 67 6.91 -5.61 -4.07
CA LEU A 67 8.02 -4.83 -4.60
C LEU A 67 7.49 -3.79 -5.60
N ALA A 68 7.98 -2.56 -5.48
CA ALA A 68 7.70 -1.48 -6.42
C ALA A 68 8.82 -0.45 -6.43
N ASP A 69 8.99 0.24 -7.56
CA ASP A 69 9.78 1.46 -7.60
C ASP A 69 8.90 2.61 -7.11
N ALA A 70 9.15 3.04 -5.87
CA ALA A 70 8.35 4.03 -5.17
C ALA A 70 9.26 5.08 -4.52
N LEU A 71 8.69 6.24 -4.19
CA LEU A 71 9.38 7.16 -3.31
C LEU A 71 9.54 6.52 -1.93
N PRO A 72 10.75 6.50 -1.36
CA PRO A 72 10.96 6.03 0.00
C PRO A 72 10.05 6.72 1.01
N SER A 73 9.35 5.94 1.82
CA SER A 73 8.64 6.45 2.99
C SER A 73 8.83 5.49 4.16
N SER A 74 9.32 6.02 5.28
CA SER A 74 9.50 5.27 6.52
C SER A 74 8.46 5.70 7.55
N PRO A 75 8.07 4.81 8.48
CA PRO A 75 7.22 5.19 9.59
C PRO A 75 7.83 6.35 10.40
N PRO A 76 7.04 7.35 10.82
CA PRO A 76 7.51 8.33 11.79
C PRO A 76 7.90 7.62 13.09
N PRO A 77 9.02 7.99 13.73
CA PRO A 77 9.42 7.36 14.98
C PRO A 77 8.42 7.68 16.09
N GLY A 78 7.99 6.68 16.85
CA GLY A 78 7.06 6.84 17.97
C GLY A 78 6.37 5.54 18.36
N GLY A 79 5.44 5.59 19.29
CA GLY A 79 4.45 4.54 19.55
C GLY A 79 4.90 3.14 19.97
N ASP A 80 3.88 2.33 20.25
CA ASP A 80 4.00 0.94 20.70
C ASP A 80 3.96 -0.07 19.54
N TYR A 81 3.63 0.39 18.32
CA TYR A 81 3.60 -0.50 17.17
C TYR A 81 5.01 -0.74 16.65
N ARG A 82 5.35 -2.01 16.47
CA ARG A 82 6.63 -2.44 15.95
C ARG A 82 6.46 -3.18 14.64
N LEU A 83 7.05 -2.64 13.57
CA LEU A 83 7.12 -3.25 12.25
C LEU A 83 8.53 -3.80 12.02
N VAL A 84 8.65 -5.09 11.75
CA VAL A 84 9.95 -5.77 11.59
C VAL A 84 9.97 -6.64 10.35
N GLY A 85 11.04 -6.57 9.58
CA GLY A 85 11.32 -7.46 8.45
C GLY A 85 12.53 -8.35 8.72
N ARG A 86 12.44 -9.63 8.36
CA ARG A 86 13.56 -10.57 8.48
C ARG A 86 13.80 -11.38 7.23
N THR A 87 15.07 -11.74 6.97
CA THR A 87 15.45 -12.66 5.91
C THR A 87 15.08 -14.11 6.23
N ALA A 88 15.26 -15.01 5.26
CA ALA A 88 15.09 -16.46 5.44
C ALA A 88 15.98 -17.03 6.55
N GLU A 89 17.15 -16.45 6.78
CA GLU A 89 18.08 -16.81 7.85
C GLU A 89 17.69 -16.24 9.22
N GLY A 90 16.60 -15.47 9.28
CA GLY A 90 16.11 -14.82 10.51
C GLY A 90 16.81 -13.50 10.85
N VAL A 91 17.67 -12.99 9.95
CA VAL A 91 18.35 -11.70 10.15
C VAL A 91 17.37 -10.55 10.01
N GLU A 92 17.32 -9.67 10.99
CA GLU A 92 16.50 -8.46 10.95
C GLU A 92 17.09 -7.44 9.98
N VAL A 93 16.32 -7.09 8.94
CA VAL A 93 16.76 -6.18 7.86
C VAL A 93 16.18 -4.79 8.00
N PHE A 94 15.07 -4.65 8.72
CA PHE A 94 14.54 -3.38 9.19
C PHE A 94 13.70 -3.60 10.45
N SER A 95 13.66 -2.59 11.32
CA SER A 95 12.77 -2.52 12.46
C SER A 95 12.41 -1.07 12.74
N PHE A 96 11.12 -0.78 12.76
CA PHE A 96 10.57 0.53 13.05
C PHE A 96 9.59 0.45 14.21
N THR A 97 9.63 1.45 15.09
CA THR A 97 8.56 1.72 16.05
C THR A 97 7.81 2.95 15.56
N PHE A 98 6.48 2.88 15.53
CA PHE A 98 5.65 3.99 15.10
C PHE A 98 4.33 4.08 15.87
N ASP A 99 3.72 5.26 15.84
CA ASP A 99 2.33 5.45 16.21
C ASP A 99 1.43 5.12 15.02
N MET A 100 0.39 4.34 15.27
CA MET A 100 -0.56 4.00 14.21
C MET A 100 -1.31 5.26 13.74
N PRO A 101 -1.31 5.58 12.44
CA PRO A 101 -1.96 6.78 11.94
C PRO A 101 -3.45 6.80 12.28
N TYR A 102 -3.88 7.85 12.99
CA TYR A 102 -5.28 8.09 13.32
C TYR A 102 -6.03 8.62 12.10
N ILE A 103 -7.20 8.05 11.80
CA ILE A 103 -8.09 8.50 10.74
C ILE A 103 -9.34 9.11 11.39
N PRO A 104 -9.49 10.45 11.42
CA PRO A 104 -10.51 11.13 12.22
C PRO A 104 -11.97 10.85 11.85
N GLU A 105 -12.23 10.34 10.64
CA GLU A 105 -13.57 10.21 10.07
C GLU A 105 -14.12 8.77 10.08
N VAL A 106 -13.41 7.82 10.70
CA VAL A 106 -13.90 6.44 10.85
C VAL A 106 -14.49 6.28 12.25
N GLU A 107 -15.79 5.98 12.32
CA GLU A 107 -16.51 5.79 13.60
C GLU A 107 -16.00 4.56 14.38
N ASP A 108 -15.62 3.51 13.65
CA ASP A 108 -14.88 2.39 14.20
C ASP A 108 -13.42 2.81 14.34
N GLU A 109 -12.75 2.55 15.46
CA GLU A 109 -11.35 2.96 15.71
C GLU A 109 -10.28 2.27 14.81
N ARG A 110 -10.65 1.95 13.57
CA ARG A 110 -9.81 1.43 12.52
C ARG A 110 -8.78 2.48 12.12
N SER A 111 -7.65 1.96 11.73
CA SER A 111 -6.52 2.75 11.27
C SER A 111 -5.77 1.97 10.23
N SER A 112 -5.13 2.67 9.30
CA SER A 112 -4.32 2.03 8.26
C SER A 112 -3.06 2.83 8.00
N PHE A 113 -2.01 2.14 7.59
CA PHE A 113 -0.76 2.74 7.16
C PHE A 113 -0.31 2.14 5.82
N VAL A 114 0.56 2.86 5.12
CA VAL A 114 1.32 2.37 3.97
C VAL A 114 2.70 3.00 3.97
N PHE A 115 3.73 2.18 3.84
CA PHE A 115 5.13 2.60 3.81
C PHE A 115 5.87 1.95 2.64
N ALA A 116 6.77 2.69 2.02
CA ALA A 116 7.64 2.22 0.96
C ALA A 116 9.08 2.13 1.51
N ILE A 117 9.42 0.97 2.05
CA ILE A 117 10.71 0.73 2.72
C ILE A 117 11.75 0.38 1.65
N PRO A 118 12.80 1.20 1.43
CA PRO A 118 13.80 0.91 0.40
C PRO A 118 14.55 -0.38 0.69
N VAL A 119 14.78 -1.19 -0.34
CA VAL A 119 15.57 -2.41 -0.22
C VAL A 119 17.05 -2.04 -0.12
N THR A 120 17.59 -2.05 1.10
CA THR A 120 19.01 -1.78 1.38
C THR A 120 19.76 -2.99 1.93
N TRP A 121 19.08 -4.11 2.10
CA TRP A 121 19.63 -5.34 2.67
C TRP A 121 20.02 -6.35 1.59
N SER A 122 20.82 -7.33 1.98
CA SER A 122 21.11 -8.53 1.20
C SER A 122 20.26 -9.71 1.69
N GLY A 123 19.95 -10.63 0.78
CA GLY A 123 19.11 -11.81 1.07
C GLY A 123 17.62 -11.58 0.79
N GLU A 124 16.88 -12.68 0.73
CA GLU A 124 15.44 -12.65 0.47
C GLU A 124 14.69 -12.31 1.76
N LEU A 125 13.83 -11.29 1.69
CA LEU A 125 12.88 -11.01 2.77
C LEU A 125 11.94 -12.21 2.89
N ALA A 126 11.81 -12.77 4.08
CA ALA A 126 11.03 -13.99 4.30
C ALA A 126 9.87 -13.79 5.28
N THR A 127 9.95 -12.76 6.14
CA THR A 127 8.89 -12.46 7.11
C THR A 127 8.76 -10.97 7.33
N ILE A 128 7.51 -10.50 7.51
CA ILE A 128 7.19 -9.18 8.03
C ILE A 128 6.25 -9.37 9.21
N SER A 129 6.52 -8.72 10.34
CA SER A 129 5.67 -8.78 11.52
C SER A 129 5.28 -7.38 11.99
N LEU A 130 4.02 -7.23 12.38
CA LEU A 130 3.49 -6.05 13.04
C LEU A 130 2.99 -6.47 14.41
N GLY A 131 3.50 -5.83 15.47
CA GLY A 131 3.01 -6.04 16.82
C GLY A 131 2.67 -4.73 17.50
N ASP A 132 1.81 -4.78 18.51
CA ASP A 132 1.35 -3.66 19.35
C ASP A 132 1.82 -3.80 20.82
N GLY A 133 2.83 -4.65 21.05
CA GLY A 133 3.32 -5.04 22.37
C GLY A 133 2.53 -6.14 23.09
N ARG A 134 1.31 -6.47 22.63
CA ARG A 134 0.47 -7.55 23.20
C ARG A 134 0.25 -8.70 22.22
N THR A 135 0.02 -8.33 20.97
CA THR A 135 -0.27 -9.23 19.86
C THR A 135 0.74 -8.98 18.75
N THR A 136 0.93 -9.98 17.90
CA THR A 136 1.78 -9.87 16.72
C THR A 136 1.14 -10.63 15.59
N VAL A 137 0.91 -9.93 14.49
CA VAL A 137 0.55 -10.53 13.21
C VAL A 137 1.80 -10.70 12.37
N ARG A 138 1.89 -11.81 11.65
CA ARG A 138 3.01 -12.14 10.79
C ARG A 138 2.50 -12.41 9.38
N LEU A 139 3.26 -11.89 8.44
CA LEU A 139 3.11 -12.10 7.01
C LEU A 139 4.34 -12.89 6.53
N ASP A 140 4.10 -13.97 5.80
CA ASP A 140 5.10 -14.79 5.13
C ASP A 140 4.48 -15.52 3.92
N ASN A 141 5.26 -16.35 3.22
CA ASN A 141 4.80 -17.07 2.04
C ASN A 141 3.68 -18.10 2.31
N GLY A 142 3.42 -18.44 3.56
CA GLY A 142 2.31 -19.31 3.96
C GLY A 142 1.03 -18.54 4.29
N THR A 143 1.06 -17.20 4.29
CA THR A 143 -0.10 -16.38 4.62
C THR A 143 -1.09 -16.36 3.46
N ASP A 144 -2.15 -17.16 3.53
CA ASP A 144 -3.13 -17.40 2.44
C ASP A 144 -4.10 -16.22 2.16
N SER A 145 -3.53 -15.05 1.88
CA SER A 145 -4.22 -13.79 1.55
C SER A 145 -3.69 -13.23 0.22
N PRO A 146 -3.82 -13.92 -0.92
CA PRO A 146 -3.23 -13.45 -2.17
C PRO A 146 -3.81 -12.11 -2.63
N ILE A 147 -2.94 -11.26 -3.18
CA ILE A 147 -3.30 -10.02 -3.88
C ILE A 147 -2.69 -10.03 -5.28
N THR A 148 -3.44 -9.53 -6.26
CA THR A 148 -2.96 -9.28 -7.62
C THR A 148 -3.08 -7.80 -7.92
N ILE A 149 -1.99 -7.15 -8.30
CA ILE A 149 -2.01 -5.77 -8.80
C ILE A 149 -1.84 -5.79 -10.30
N LEU A 150 -2.80 -5.21 -11.04
CA LEU A 150 -2.65 -4.97 -12.46
C LEU A 150 -1.97 -3.62 -12.66
N ARG A 151 -0.89 -3.59 -13.44
CA ARG A 151 -0.16 -2.37 -13.75
C ARG A 151 -0.04 -2.14 -15.24
N ASP A 152 -0.04 -0.87 -15.61
CA ASP A 152 0.34 -0.44 -16.94
C ASP A 152 1.87 -0.62 -17.10
N PRO A 153 2.35 -1.39 -18.09
CA PRO A 153 3.77 -1.72 -18.24
C PRO A 153 4.62 -0.53 -18.66
N VAL A 154 4.02 0.48 -19.28
CA VAL A 154 4.75 1.65 -19.81
C VAL A 154 4.91 2.70 -18.72
N THR A 155 3.84 2.95 -17.97
CA THR A 155 3.80 4.02 -16.95
C THR A 155 4.06 3.51 -15.53
N GLY A 156 3.94 2.20 -15.30
CA GLY A 156 3.97 1.59 -13.98
C GLY A 156 2.72 1.88 -13.14
N GLN A 157 1.70 2.53 -13.71
CA GLN A 157 0.49 2.92 -12.99
C GLN A 157 -0.32 1.69 -12.56
N VAL A 158 -0.72 1.65 -11.29
CA VAL A 158 -1.67 0.64 -10.80
C VAL A 158 -3.05 0.90 -11.37
N ARG A 159 -3.62 -0.10 -12.04
CA ARG A 159 -4.96 -0.06 -12.65
C ARG A 159 -6.01 -0.76 -11.81
N ALA A 160 -5.63 -1.85 -11.16
CA ALA A 160 -6.52 -2.60 -10.28
C ALA A 160 -5.72 -3.32 -9.19
N ILE A 161 -6.39 -3.58 -8.07
CA ILE A 161 -5.92 -4.42 -6.98
C ILE A 161 -7.02 -5.44 -6.73
N LEU A 162 -6.72 -6.72 -6.96
CA LEU A 162 -7.64 -7.84 -6.83
C LEU A 162 -7.26 -8.66 -5.59
N ARG A 163 -8.26 -9.00 -4.78
CA ARG A 163 -8.11 -9.79 -3.56
C ARG A 163 -8.68 -11.20 -3.74
N LYS A 164 -8.35 -12.13 -2.83
CA LYS A 164 -8.75 -13.54 -2.85
C LYS A 164 -10.25 -13.79 -3.12
N ASP A 165 -11.12 -12.90 -2.62
CA ASP A 165 -12.57 -12.97 -2.77
C ASP A 165 -13.09 -12.43 -4.12
N GLN A 166 -12.22 -11.83 -4.93
CA GLN A 166 -12.55 -11.24 -6.24
C GLN A 166 -12.19 -12.16 -7.40
N ALA A 167 -12.29 -13.48 -7.23
CA ALA A 167 -11.97 -14.48 -8.26
C ALA A 167 -12.63 -14.21 -9.64
N ALA A 168 -13.82 -13.59 -9.65
CA ALA A 168 -14.50 -13.17 -10.88
C ALA A 168 -13.78 -12.07 -11.68
N ALA A 169 -12.88 -11.31 -11.05
CA ALA A 169 -12.10 -10.26 -11.72
C ALA A 169 -10.89 -10.80 -12.49
N MET A 170 -10.45 -12.04 -12.24
CA MET A 170 -9.37 -12.66 -13.00
C MET A 170 -9.76 -12.91 -14.47
N ASP A 171 -11.04 -13.20 -14.75
CA ASP A 171 -11.55 -13.33 -16.13
C ASP A 171 -11.55 -11.99 -16.90
N ALA A 172 -11.56 -10.86 -16.19
CA ALA A 172 -11.45 -9.52 -16.77
C ALA A 172 -9.99 -9.10 -17.08
N VAL A 173 -8.99 -9.90 -16.69
CA VAL A 173 -7.56 -9.65 -16.96
C VAL A 173 -7.21 -9.90 -18.44
N GLY A 174 -8.18 -10.32 -19.25
CA GLY A 174 -8.06 -10.42 -20.70
C GLY A 174 -7.91 -9.08 -21.45
N GLU A 175 -7.74 -7.94 -20.78
CA GLU A 175 -7.38 -6.68 -21.44
C GLU A 175 -5.92 -6.70 -21.94
N PRO A 176 -5.67 -6.62 -23.25
CA PRO A 176 -4.32 -6.61 -23.80
C PRO A 176 -3.59 -5.35 -23.34
N GLY A 177 -2.49 -5.53 -22.59
CA GLY A 177 -1.56 -4.46 -22.25
C GLY A 177 -1.35 -4.18 -20.76
N LEU A 178 -1.91 -4.98 -19.84
CA LEU A 178 -1.62 -4.87 -18.40
C LEU A 178 -0.72 -6.02 -17.93
N VAL A 179 0.19 -5.73 -16.99
CA VAL A 179 1.06 -6.71 -16.34
C VAL A 179 0.53 -7.03 -14.95
N PRO A 180 0.18 -8.29 -14.66
CA PRO A 180 -0.19 -8.71 -13.31
C PRO A 180 1.06 -8.87 -12.44
N VAL A 181 1.04 -8.27 -11.25
CA VAL A 181 2.01 -8.49 -10.17
C VAL A 181 1.28 -9.22 -9.05
N PHE A 182 1.73 -10.43 -8.74
CA PHE A 182 1.09 -11.29 -7.76
C PHE A 182 1.91 -11.38 -6.48
N SER A 183 1.26 -11.31 -5.32
CA SER A 183 1.89 -11.57 -4.02
C SER A 183 1.00 -12.47 -3.19
N ARG A 184 1.62 -13.51 -2.61
CA ARG A 184 1.00 -14.43 -1.63
C ARG A 184 1.26 -14.03 -0.19
N GLY A 185 1.87 -12.87 0.04
CA GLY A 185 2.22 -12.43 1.38
C GLY A 185 3.50 -11.63 1.37
N ILE A 186 4.60 -12.21 0.89
CA ILE A 186 5.86 -11.51 0.69
C ILE A 186 6.28 -11.62 -0.77
N PRO A 187 6.83 -10.54 -1.35
CA PRO A 187 7.24 -10.56 -2.74
C PRO A 187 8.45 -11.48 -2.92
N GLU A 188 8.35 -12.44 -3.83
CA GLU A 188 9.51 -13.16 -4.34
C GLU A 188 10.32 -12.21 -5.24
N ASP A 189 11.65 -12.34 -5.22
CA ASP A 189 12.55 -11.51 -6.02
C ASP A 189 12.55 -12.00 -7.49
N GLU A 190 11.45 -11.79 -8.22
CA GLU A 190 11.24 -12.31 -9.59
C GLU A 190 12.28 -11.81 -10.62
N VAL A 191 13.04 -10.76 -10.29
CA VAL A 191 14.02 -10.14 -11.18
C VAL A 191 15.29 -11.01 -11.36
N ARG A 192 15.49 -12.06 -10.56
CA ARG A 192 16.67 -12.94 -10.69
C ARG A 192 16.50 -14.11 -11.67
N ARG A 193 15.34 -14.26 -12.34
CA ARG A 193 15.07 -15.36 -13.30
C ARG A 193 15.14 -14.98 -14.78
N ARG A 194 15.93 -13.98 -15.17
CA ARG A 194 16.31 -13.75 -16.58
C ARG A 194 17.78 -13.44 -16.73
#